data_AF-A0A554JN77-F1
#
_entry.id   AF-A0A554JN77-F1
#
_cell.length_a   1.000
_cell.length_b   1.000
_cell.length_c   1.000
_cell.angle_alpha   90.00
_cell.angle_beta   90.00
_cell.angle_gamma   90.00
#
_symmetry.space_group_name_H-M   'P 1'
#
loop_
_entity.id
_entity.type
_entity.pdbx_description
1 polymer ?
#
loop_
_entity_poly.entity_id
_entity_poly.type
_entity_poly.pdbx_seq_one_letter_code
_entity_poly.pdbx_strand_id
1 'polypeptide(L)'
;MFPGTYMVRVIVSSGKYSASDDLRVTVGKNMVLVSEVMPGGAGWVEFQNSGSKPIHMGGWIVETSESRFSIPLGTTIASGSFAVLSTMTTHLVLKETGDHLHLFYPNGTYANGITYVFNVPPGKSMSNNSGVGVFTEPTPGENNKIENQASSSLIVPAVSLTKNATTPISQKQQKRARAEILEPPTGVITEEAIKASTSQPASLATAPTFSKVHRETFWFGGSLILGGLAAVGTVLFRRRKIETG
;
A
#
# COMPACT_ATOMS: atom_id res chain seq x y z
N MET A 1 2.59 -3.58 -1.76
CA MET A 1 3.48 -4.18 -0.74
C MET A 1 2.78 -5.37 -0.13
N PHE A 2 3.53 -6.40 0.27
CA PHE A 2 2.95 -7.54 0.96
C PHE A 2 2.77 -7.19 2.45
N PRO A 3 1.71 -7.70 3.11
CA PRO A 3 1.59 -7.60 4.55
C PRO A 3 2.80 -8.24 5.22
N GLY A 4 3.32 -7.61 6.26
CA GLY A 4 4.54 -8.06 6.93
C GLY A 4 5.12 -7.01 7.85
N THR A 5 6.16 -7.40 8.59
CA THR A 5 6.95 -6.44 9.38
C THR A 5 8.27 -6.20 8.68
N TYR A 6 8.54 -4.94 8.39
CA TYR A 6 9.73 -4.45 7.73
C TYR A 6 10.61 -3.71 8.73
N MET A 7 11.92 -3.80 8.52
CA MET A 7 12.91 -2.95 9.18
C MET A 7 13.38 -1.91 8.16
N VAL A 8 13.16 -0.64 8.46
CA VAL A 8 13.63 0.49 7.64
C VAL A 8 14.81 1.12 8.35
N ARG A 9 15.99 1.11 7.72
CA ARG A 9 17.16 1.82 8.23
C ARG A 9 17.29 3.17 7.57
N VAL A 10 17.36 4.23 8.36
CA VAL A 10 17.79 5.55 7.91
C VAL A 10 19.28 5.68 8.20
N ILE A 11 20.06 6.15 7.23
CA ILE A 11 21.48 6.46 7.40
C ILE A 11 21.68 7.92 6.97
N VAL A 12 22.33 8.70 7.81
CA VAL A 12 22.68 10.10 7.54
C VAL A 12 24.19 10.24 7.61
N SER A 13 24.79 10.95 6.66
CA SER A 13 26.23 11.22 6.65
C SER A 13 26.54 12.70 6.38
N SER A 14 27.65 13.17 6.97
CA SER A 14 28.22 14.49 6.74
C SER A 14 29.75 14.39 6.80
N GLY A 15 30.40 14.36 5.64
CA GLY A 15 31.83 14.10 5.53
C GLY A 15 32.21 12.76 6.16
N LYS A 16 33.04 12.80 7.22
CA LYS A 16 33.49 11.61 7.97
C LYS A 16 32.51 11.11 9.04
N TYR A 17 31.43 11.84 9.30
CA TYR A 17 30.46 11.48 10.31
C TYR A 17 29.29 10.73 9.67
N SER A 18 28.82 9.68 10.33
CA SER A 18 27.58 9.00 9.99
C SER A 18 26.80 8.62 11.23
N ALA A 19 25.48 8.54 11.08
CA ALA A 19 24.56 8.03 12.07
C ALA A 19 23.50 7.17 11.35
N SER A 20 22.94 6.19 12.05
CA SER A 20 21.83 5.40 11.53
C SER A 20 20.82 5.08 12.61
N ASP A 21 19.55 4.93 12.21
CA ASP A 21 18.46 4.48 13.06
C ASP A 21 17.56 3.50 12.31
N ASP A 22 16.93 2.59 13.05
CA ASP A 22 16.13 1.49 12.52
C ASP A 22 14.67 1.62 12.99
N LEU A 23 13.72 1.69 12.05
CA LEU A 23 12.29 1.74 12.30
C LEU A 23 11.60 0.42 11.93
N ARG A 24 10.87 -0.15 12.89
CA ARG A 24 9.95 -1.28 12.65
C ARG A 24 8.65 -0.77 12.06
N VAL A 25 8.31 -1.23 10.85
CA VAL A 25 7.07 -0.89 10.15
C VAL A 25 6.26 -2.14 9.90
N THR A 26 5.05 -2.24 10.47
CA THR A 26 4.12 -3.34 10.17
C THR A 26 3.12 -2.89 9.12
N VAL A 27 3.15 -3.55 7.96
CA VAL A 27 2.17 -3.36 6.88
C VAL A 27 1.07 -4.40 7.06
N GLY A 28 -0.16 -3.94 7.29
CA GLY A 28 -1.34 -4.79 7.36
C GLY A 28 -1.88 -5.19 5.99
N LYS A 29 -2.82 -6.13 5.97
CA LYS A 29 -3.65 -6.40 4.79
C LYS A 29 -4.51 -5.17 4.47
N ASN A 30 -4.76 -4.89 3.19
CA ASN A 30 -5.78 -3.93 2.81
C ASN A 30 -7.16 -4.38 3.30
N MET A 31 -7.83 -3.55 4.08
CA MET A 31 -9.23 -3.77 4.48
C MET A 31 -10.15 -2.69 3.91
N VAL A 32 -9.61 -1.75 3.11
CA VAL A 32 -10.41 -0.76 2.39
C VAL A 32 -10.89 -1.35 1.08
N LEU A 33 -12.20 -1.32 0.89
CA LEU A 33 -12.90 -1.79 -0.28
C LEU A 33 -13.62 -0.60 -0.92
N VAL A 34 -13.72 -0.60 -2.25
CA VAL A 34 -14.78 0.15 -2.92
C VAL A 34 -16.08 -0.57 -2.61
N SER A 35 -16.98 0.02 -1.82
CA SER A 35 -18.21 -0.65 -1.39
C SER A 35 -19.35 -0.42 -2.36
N GLU A 36 -19.54 0.81 -2.82
CA GLU A 36 -20.70 1.18 -3.62
C GLU A 36 -20.39 2.38 -4.53
N VAL A 37 -21.02 2.44 -5.69
CA VAL A 37 -20.95 3.62 -6.58
C VAL A 37 -22.33 3.99 -7.11
N MET A 38 -22.60 5.28 -7.15
CA MET A 38 -23.72 5.89 -7.86
C MET A 38 -23.17 6.60 -9.10
N PRO A 39 -23.50 6.14 -10.32
CA PRO A 39 -23.04 6.79 -11.55
C PRO A 39 -23.75 8.12 -11.81
N GLY A 40 -23.26 8.86 -12.81
CA GLY A 40 -23.85 10.11 -13.26
C GLY A 40 -23.27 11.37 -12.60
N GLY A 41 -23.70 12.53 -13.09
CA GLY A 41 -23.14 13.84 -12.70
C GLY A 41 -23.42 14.26 -11.25
N ALA A 42 -24.49 13.74 -10.64
CA ALA A 42 -24.82 13.89 -9.23
C ALA A 42 -24.44 12.64 -8.40
N GLY A 43 -23.59 11.78 -8.97
CA GLY A 43 -23.16 10.53 -8.38
C GLY A 43 -22.21 10.68 -7.20
N TRP A 44 -21.73 9.53 -6.74
CA TRP A 44 -20.77 9.42 -5.65
C TRP A 44 -20.09 8.06 -5.68
N VAL A 45 -18.95 7.98 -5.00
CA VAL A 45 -18.22 6.74 -4.76
C VAL A 45 -18.07 6.53 -3.26
N GLU A 46 -18.13 5.28 -2.83
CA GLU A 46 -17.99 4.93 -1.43
C GLU A 46 -16.88 3.91 -1.20
N PHE A 47 -16.16 4.13 -0.11
CA PHE A 47 -15.18 3.21 0.42
C PHE A 47 -15.59 2.75 1.81
N GLN A 48 -15.44 1.45 2.07
CA GLN A 48 -15.64 0.86 3.38
C GLN A 48 -14.31 0.38 3.95
N ASN A 49 -14.02 0.72 5.21
CA ASN A 49 -12.99 0.03 5.97
C ASN A 49 -13.61 -1.17 6.70
N SER A 50 -13.46 -2.36 6.11
CA SER A 50 -13.92 -3.63 6.70
C SER A 50 -13.04 -4.15 7.86
N GLY A 51 -11.97 -3.43 8.18
CA GLY A 51 -11.00 -3.79 9.21
C GLY A 51 -11.41 -3.34 10.61
N SER A 52 -10.67 -3.83 11.60
CA SER A 52 -10.85 -3.53 13.03
C SER A 52 -10.04 -2.32 13.54
N LYS A 53 -9.37 -1.60 12.63
CA LYS A 53 -8.50 -0.45 12.94
C LYS A 53 -8.76 0.69 11.97
N PRO A 54 -8.58 1.96 12.37
CA PRO A 54 -8.65 3.07 11.43
C PRO A 54 -7.57 2.95 10.33
N ILE A 55 -7.91 3.34 9.11
CA ILE A 55 -6.98 3.33 7.96
C ILE A 55 -6.83 4.73 7.39
N HIS A 56 -5.59 5.17 7.26
CA HIS A 56 -5.23 6.41 6.56
C HIS A 56 -5.23 6.18 5.05
N MET A 57 -6.04 6.97 4.34
CA MET A 57 -6.20 6.91 2.90
C MET A 57 -5.64 8.13 2.16
N GLY A 58 -5.01 9.06 2.89
CA GLY A 58 -4.37 10.21 2.28
C GLY A 58 -3.37 9.81 1.18
N GLY A 59 -3.48 10.43 0.02
CA GLY A 59 -2.65 10.18 -1.15
C GLY A 59 -3.00 8.92 -1.94
N TRP A 60 -4.00 8.14 -1.51
CA TRP A 60 -4.53 7.05 -2.34
C TRP A 60 -5.22 7.64 -3.56
N ILE A 61 -5.32 6.84 -4.60
CA ILE A 61 -5.73 7.29 -5.92
C ILE A 61 -6.94 6.49 -6.36
N VAL A 62 -7.96 7.21 -6.80
CA VAL A 62 -9.18 6.66 -7.36
C VAL A 62 -9.18 6.96 -8.86
N GLU A 63 -9.47 5.97 -9.68
CA GLU A 63 -9.43 6.07 -11.14
C GLU A 63 -10.71 5.46 -11.74
N THR A 64 -11.26 6.15 -12.73
CA THR A 64 -12.32 5.65 -13.63
C THR A 64 -11.79 5.58 -15.06
N SER A 65 -12.64 5.22 -16.01
CA SER A 65 -12.26 5.24 -17.43
C SER A 65 -11.81 6.61 -17.96
N GLU A 66 -12.21 7.71 -17.33
CA GLU A 66 -11.97 9.07 -17.84
C GLU A 66 -11.32 10.02 -16.85
N SER A 67 -11.25 9.66 -15.57
CA SER A 67 -10.85 10.60 -14.52
C SER A 67 -10.06 9.93 -13.41
N ARG A 68 -9.27 10.75 -12.72
CA ARG A 68 -8.44 10.31 -11.61
C ARG A 68 -8.49 11.35 -10.50
N PHE A 69 -8.63 10.89 -9.27
CA PHE A 69 -8.72 11.71 -8.09
C PHE A 69 -7.73 11.21 -7.03
N SER A 70 -6.99 12.12 -6.42
CA SER A 70 -6.11 11.80 -5.29
C SER A 70 -6.81 12.18 -4.00
N ILE A 71 -6.98 11.22 -3.10
CA ILE A 71 -7.62 11.42 -1.80
C ILE A 71 -6.76 12.39 -0.98
N PRO A 72 -7.35 13.47 -0.41
CA PRO A 72 -6.61 14.46 0.35
C PRO A 72 -5.81 13.84 1.50
N LEU A 73 -4.62 14.38 1.75
CA LEU A 73 -3.81 14.00 2.90
C LEU A 73 -4.59 14.23 4.21
N GLY A 74 -4.39 13.35 5.20
CA GLY A 74 -5.12 13.37 6.47
C GLY A 74 -6.46 12.62 6.45
N THR A 75 -6.96 12.20 5.28
CA THR A 75 -8.18 11.39 5.20
C THR A 75 -7.99 10.05 5.91
N THR A 76 -8.89 9.73 6.83
CA THR A 76 -8.87 8.51 7.64
C THR A 76 -10.27 7.94 7.74
N ILE A 77 -10.42 6.64 7.49
CA ILE A 77 -11.69 5.92 7.70
C ILE A 77 -11.57 5.11 8.99
N ALA A 78 -12.49 5.34 9.93
CA ALA A 78 -12.56 4.58 11.17
C ALA A 78 -12.86 3.10 10.90
N SER A 79 -12.64 2.25 11.90
CA SER A 79 -12.96 0.82 11.85
C SER A 79 -14.44 0.62 11.48
N GLY A 80 -14.73 -0.29 10.55
CA GLY A 80 -16.10 -0.62 10.14
C GLY A 80 -16.90 0.53 9.51
N SER A 81 -16.27 1.67 9.24
CA SER A 81 -16.93 2.89 8.79
C SER A 81 -16.79 3.10 7.28
N PHE A 82 -17.52 4.08 6.77
CA PHE A 82 -17.61 4.41 5.35
C PHE A 82 -17.11 5.82 5.07
N ALA A 83 -16.63 6.04 3.85
CA ALA A 83 -16.36 7.36 3.30
C ALA A 83 -17.04 7.50 1.95
N VAL A 84 -18.03 8.39 1.88
CA VAL A 84 -18.78 8.73 0.66
C VAL A 84 -18.21 10.02 0.08
N LEU A 85 -17.76 9.99 -1.17
CA LEU A 85 -17.23 11.15 -1.87
C LEU A 85 -18.09 11.46 -3.10
N SER A 86 -18.67 12.66 -3.13
CA SER A 86 -19.53 13.10 -4.22
C SER A 86 -18.75 13.48 -5.48
N THR A 87 -19.40 13.34 -6.63
CA THR A 87 -18.87 13.81 -7.93
C THR A 87 -18.55 15.31 -7.91
N MET A 88 -19.30 16.13 -7.17
CA MET A 88 -18.99 17.55 -7.01
C MET A 88 -17.64 17.81 -6.32
N THR A 89 -17.21 16.90 -5.44
CA THR A 89 -15.94 17.03 -4.71
C THR A 89 -14.77 16.41 -5.48
N THR A 90 -15.01 15.26 -6.11
CA THR A 90 -13.95 14.45 -6.72
C THR A 90 -13.78 14.71 -8.22
N HIS A 91 -14.81 15.26 -8.86
CA HIS A 91 -14.96 15.32 -10.31
C HIS A 91 -14.91 13.95 -11.01
N LEU A 92 -15.09 12.85 -10.27
CA LEU A 92 -15.20 11.51 -10.82
C LEU A 92 -16.64 11.27 -11.28
N VAL A 93 -16.87 11.36 -12.60
CA VAL A 93 -18.15 11.00 -13.20
C VAL A 93 -18.04 9.56 -13.71
N LEU A 94 -18.78 8.63 -13.11
CA LEU A 94 -18.90 7.27 -13.63
C LEU A 94 -20.04 7.18 -14.65
N LYS A 95 -19.82 6.42 -15.72
CA LYS A 95 -20.82 6.23 -16.78
C LYS A 95 -21.97 5.34 -16.31
N GLU A 96 -23.20 5.71 -16.65
CA GLU A 96 -24.38 4.87 -16.39
C GLU A 96 -24.36 3.59 -17.25
N THR A 97 -23.71 3.61 -18.42
CA THR A 97 -23.72 2.49 -19.38
C THR A 97 -22.66 1.41 -19.12
N GLY A 98 -21.88 1.53 -18.05
CA GLY A 98 -20.76 0.64 -17.74
C GLY A 98 -19.44 1.40 -17.55
N ASP A 99 -18.74 1.10 -16.47
CA ASP A 99 -17.48 1.73 -16.09
C ASP A 99 -16.71 0.86 -15.09
N HIS A 100 -15.57 1.37 -14.61
CA HIS A 100 -14.86 0.84 -13.47
C HIS A 100 -14.51 1.96 -12.48
N LEU A 101 -14.34 1.57 -11.21
CA LEU A 101 -13.64 2.37 -10.22
C LEU A 101 -12.49 1.53 -9.67
N HIS A 102 -11.26 1.96 -9.91
CA HIS A 102 -10.07 1.34 -9.35
C HIS A 102 -9.48 2.22 -8.26
N LEU A 103 -9.13 1.59 -7.15
CA LEU A 103 -8.46 2.18 -6.01
C LEU A 103 -7.02 1.71 -6.00
N PHE A 104 -6.08 2.65 -5.94
CA PHE A 104 -4.65 2.43 -5.89
C PHE A 104 -4.05 3.05 -4.64
N TYR A 105 -3.00 2.41 -4.13
CA TYR A 105 -2.12 3.00 -3.13
C TYR A 105 -1.37 4.22 -3.70
N PRO A 106 -0.80 5.09 -2.85
CA PRO A 106 -0.03 6.26 -3.29
C PRO A 106 1.16 5.92 -4.21
N ASN A 107 1.69 4.70 -4.11
CA ASN A 107 2.78 4.22 -4.96
C ASN A 107 2.30 3.64 -6.32
N GLY A 108 1.00 3.74 -6.64
CA GLY A 108 0.40 3.24 -7.87
C GLY A 108 0.09 1.74 -7.89
N THR A 109 0.32 1.00 -6.80
CA THR A 109 -0.09 -0.42 -6.73
C THR A 109 -1.61 -0.52 -6.61
N TYR A 110 -2.24 -1.44 -7.34
CA TYR A 110 -3.67 -1.72 -7.24
C TYR A 110 -4.05 -2.21 -5.83
N ALA A 111 -5.12 -1.66 -5.27
CA ALA A 111 -5.59 -1.95 -3.92
C ALA A 111 -6.95 -2.65 -3.90
N ASN A 112 -7.92 -2.15 -4.65
CA ASN A 112 -9.28 -2.71 -4.78
C ASN A 112 -10.00 -2.07 -5.98
N GLY A 113 -11.19 -2.54 -6.34
CA GLY A 113 -12.02 -1.90 -7.35
C GLY A 113 -13.36 -2.59 -7.56
N ILE A 114 -14.17 -1.99 -8.41
CA ILE A 114 -15.46 -2.47 -8.88
C ILE A 114 -15.58 -2.20 -10.38
N THR A 115 -16.14 -3.15 -11.13
CA THR A 115 -16.44 -3.01 -12.56
C THR A 115 -17.87 -3.42 -12.84
N TYR A 116 -18.53 -2.72 -13.76
CA TYR A 116 -19.85 -3.06 -14.26
C TYR A 116 -19.96 -2.71 -15.74
N VAL A 117 -20.76 -3.48 -16.49
CA VAL A 117 -20.81 -3.42 -17.95
C VAL A 117 -22.22 -3.20 -18.51
N PHE A 118 -23.20 -2.99 -17.63
CA PHE A 118 -24.60 -2.82 -17.99
C PHE A 118 -25.06 -1.40 -17.67
N ASN A 119 -26.15 -0.99 -18.33
CA ASN A 119 -26.82 0.26 -18.00
C ASN A 119 -27.44 0.19 -16.60
N VAL A 120 -27.02 1.09 -15.71
CA VAL A 120 -27.54 1.20 -14.35
C VAL A 120 -28.96 1.76 -14.40
N PRO A 121 -29.99 1.04 -13.90
CA PRO A 121 -31.34 1.56 -13.90
C PRO A 121 -31.44 2.87 -13.11
N PRO A 122 -32.33 3.81 -13.52
CA PRO A 122 -32.51 5.06 -12.80
C PRO A 122 -32.79 4.84 -11.31
N GLY A 123 -32.07 5.57 -10.46
CA GLY A 123 -32.21 5.50 -9.00
C GLY A 123 -31.52 4.29 -8.35
N LYS A 124 -30.88 3.40 -9.12
CA LYS A 124 -30.08 2.30 -8.59
C LYS A 124 -28.60 2.68 -8.49
N SER A 125 -27.92 2.05 -7.55
CA SER A 125 -26.47 2.08 -7.40
C SER A 125 -25.86 0.73 -7.80
N MET A 126 -24.53 0.69 -7.85
CA MET A 126 -23.75 -0.53 -7.99
C MET A 126 -23.05 -0.86 -6.66
N SER A 127 -23.53 -1.89 -5.98
CA SER A 127 -22.82 -2.47 -4.84
C SER A 127 -21.71 -3.40 -5.31
N ASN A 128 -20.54 -3.34 -4.68
CA ASN A 128 -19.42 -4.22 -5.00
C ASN A 128 -19.65 -5.63 -4.46
N ASN A 129 -19.72 -6.60 -5.36
CA ASN A 129 -19.71 -8.02 -5.06
C ASN A 129 -18.44 -8.66 -5.61
N SER A 130 -17.37 -8.66 -4.82
CA SER A 130 -16.09 -9.28 -5.17
C SER A 130 -15.46 -8.76 -6.47
N GLY A 131 -15.52 -7.44 -6.69
CA GLY A 131 -15.00 -6.75 -7.87
C GLY A 131 -16.03 -6.53 -8.98
N VAL A 132 -17.20 -7.16 -8.88
CA VAL A 132 -18.28 -7.02 -9.86
C VAL A 132 -19.42 -6.23 -9.25
N GLY A 133 -19.87 -5.18 -9.94
CA GLY A 133 -21.02 -4.40 -9.50
C GLY A 133 -22.33 -5.15 -9.69
N VAL A 134 -23.18 -5.14 -8.67
CA VAL A 134 -24.57 -5.60 -8.71
C VAL A 134 -25.54 -4.46 -8.41
N PHE A 135 -26.69 -4.42 -9.09
CA PHE A 135 -27.69 -3.38 -8.87
C PHE A 135 -28.32 -3.49 -7.49
N THR A 136 -28.32 -2.41 -6.72
CA THR A 136 -28.94 -2.34 -5.40
C THR A 136 -29.69 -1.03 -5.21
N GLU A 137 -30.49 -0.95 -4.15
CA GLU A 137 -30.89 0.35 -3.63
C GLU A 137 -29.65 1.09 -3.08
N PRO A 138 -29.54 2.41 -3.27
CA PRO A 138 -28.43 3.20 -2.75
C PRO A 138 -28.32 3.12 -1.22
N THR A 139 -27.14 2.82 -0.69
CA THR A 139 -26.87 2.73 0.75
C THR A 139 -25.70 3.60 1.23
N PRO A 140 -25.66 4.91 0.89
CA PRO A 140 -24.54 5.78 1.26
C PRO A 140 -24.37 5.88 2.77
N GLY A 141 -23.19 5.50 3.26
CA GLY A 141 -22.80 5.48 4.65
C GLY A 141 -23.24 4.24 5.42
N GLU A 142 -23.83 3.25 4.75
CA GLU A 142 -24.40 2.04 5.37
C GLU A 142 -23.92 0.77 4.68
N ASN A 143 -24.21 -0.40 5.28
CA ASN A 143 -23.91 -1.67 4.64
C ASN A 143 -24.83 -1.94 3.45
N ASN A 144 -24.25 -2.35 2.33
CA ASN A 144 -24.97 -2.79 1.14
C ASN A 144 -25.94 -3.95 1.43
N LYS A 145 -27.14 -3.89 0.83
CA LYS A 145 -28.18 -4.93 0.94
C LYS A 145 -28.06 -5.97 -0.17
N ILE A 146 -26.96 -6.72 -0.19
CA ILE A 146 -26.73 -7.79 -1.17
C ILE A 146 -27.26 -9.12 -0.61
N GLU A 147 -28.30 -9.68 -1.23
CA GLU A 147 -29.01 -10.88 -0.73
C GLU A 147 -28.17 -12.17 -0.81
N ASN A 148 -27.06 -12.18 -1.56
CA ASN A 148 -26.14 -13.31 -1.65
C ASN A 148 -24.68 -12.85 -1.55
N GLN A 149 -24.26 -12.37 -0.36
CA GLN A 149 -22.83 -12.22 -0.09
C GLN A 149 -22.18 -13.60 -0.07
N ALA A 150 -21.19 -13.84 -0.94
CA ALA A 150 -20.43 -15.07 -0.93
C ALA A 150 -19.70 -15.22 0.42
N SER A 151 -20.33 -15.96 1.34
CA SER A 151 -19.70 -16.37 2.58
C SER A 151 -18.64 -17.41 2.22
N SER A 152 -17.37 -17.09 2.42
CA SER A 152 -16.27 -18.06 2.28
C SER A 152 -16.38 -19.10 3.38
N SER A 153 -17.24 -20.09 3.18
CA SER A 153 -17.29 -21.32 3.96
C SER A 153 -16.72 -22.42 3.08
N LEU A 154 -15.41 -22.65 3.18
CA LEU A 154 -14.77 -23.83 2.61
C LEU A 154 -15.14 -25.05 3.47
N ILE A 155 -16.37 -25.53 3.37
CA ILE A 155 -16.70 -26.89 3.81
C ILE A 155 -16.31 -27.80 2.66
N VAL A 156 -15.11 -28.38 2.75
CA VAL A 156 -14.71 -29.48 1.88
C VAL A 156 -15.45 -30.73 2.38
N PRO A 157 -16.32 -31.37 1.60
CA PRO A 157 -16.85 -32.67 2.00
C PRO A 157 -15.72 -33.70 1.98
N ALA A 158 -15.47 -34.34 3.12
CA ALA A 158 -14.55 -35.46 3.20
C ALA A 158 -15.12 -36.62 2.36
N VAL A 159 -14.56 -36.83 1.17
CA VAL A 159 -14.84 -38.00 0.35
C VAL A 159 -14.02 -39.17 0.91
N SER A 160 -14.71 -40.13 1.51
CA SER A 160 -14.15 -41.41 1.95
C SER A 160 -13.79 -42.28 0.73
N LEU A 161 -12.50 -42.57 0.54
CA LEU A 161 -12.03 -43.49 -0.49
C LEU A 161 -12.12 -44.94 0.02
N THR A 162 -13.08 -45.72 -0.47
CA THR A 162 -13.08 -47.18 -0.34
C THR A 162 -12.24 -47.82 -1.45
N LYS A 163 -11.24 -48.57 -1.01
CA LYS A 163 -10.31 -49.39 -1.80
C LYS A 163 -11.06 -50.60 -2.38
N ASN A 164 -10.98 -50.80 -3.70
CA ASN A 164 -11.03 -52.15 -4.27
C ASN A 164 -10.33 -52.19 -5.62
N ALA A 165 -9.39 -53.12 -5.72
CA ALA A 165 -8.63 -53.44 -6.92
C ALA A 165 -9.26 -54.64 -7.64
N THR A 166 -9.23 -54.67 -8.98
CA THR A 166 -8.95 -55.86 -9.81
C THR A 166 -8.64 -55.41 -11.25
N THR A 167 -7.50 -55.88 -11.76
CA THR A 167 -6.82 -55.73 -13.07
C THR A 167 -7.46 -56.61 -14.17
N PRO A 168 -6.92 -56.74 -15.42
CA PRO A 168 -6.05 -55.87 -16.24
C PRO A 168 -6.58 -55.69 -17.71
N ILE A 169 -6.01 -54.78 -18.51
CA ILE A 169 -5.76 -55.00 -19.96
C ILE A 169 -4.62 -54.08 -20.46
N SER A 170 -3.79 -54.73 -21.25
CA SER A 170 -2.57 -54.36 -21.97
C SER A 170 -2.62 -53.08 -22.83
N GLN A 171 -1.56 -52.27 -22.74
CA GLN A 171 -1.07 -51.49 -23.88
C GLN A 171 0.47 -51.61 -23.99
N LYS A 172 0.90 -51.85 -25.23
CA LYS A 172 2.26 -52.14 -25.72
C LYS A 172 3.31 -51.15 -25.24
N GLN A 173 4.47 -51.70 -24.86
CA GLN A 173 5.74 -50.99 -24.67
C GLN A 173 6.23 -50.35 -25.96
N GLN A 174 6.46 -49.04 -25.92
CA GLN A 174 7.40 -48.36 -26.81
C GLN A 174 8.55 -47.78 -25.97
N LYS A 175 9.71 -48.38 -26.19
CA LYS A 175 11.04 -48.08 -25.68
C LYS A 175 11.45 -46.64 -25.97
N ARG A 176 11.77 -45.86 -24.93
CA ARG A 176 12.83 -44.83 -25.00
C ARG A 176 13.40 -44.51 -23.62
N ALA A 177 14.66 -44.12 -23.69
CA ALA A 177 15.70 -44.36 -22.70
C ALA A 177 15.67 -43.44 -21.47
N ARG A 178 16.18 -44.02 -20.39
CA ARG A 178 16.60 -43.42 -19.12
C ARG A 178 17.56 -42.26 -19.37
N ALA A 179 17.13 -41.05 -19.01
CA ALA A 179 18.02 -39.92 -18.81
C ALA A 179 18.41 -39.87 -17.33
N GLU A 180 19.71 -39.80 -17.15
CA GLU A 180 20.50 -39.91 -15.93
C GLU A 180 20.32 -38.67 -15.05
N ILE A 181 20.18 -38.92 -13.74
CA ILE A 181 20.10 -37.90 -12.69
C ILE A 181 21.51 -37.32 -12.56
N LEU A 182 21.70 -36.06 -12.95
CA LEU A 182 22.94 -35.33 -12.70
C LEU A 182 22.99 -34.96 -11.22
N GLU A 183 23.91 -35.60 -10.50
CA GLU A 183 24.33 -35.17 -9.16
C GLU A 183 25.00 -33.79 -9.23
N PRO A 184 24.82 -32.91 -8.23
CA PRO A 184 25.51 -31.64 -8.17
C PRO A 184 27.03 -31.87 -7.94
N PRO A 185 27.92 -31.15 -8.63
CA PRO A 185 29.34 -31.39 -8.53
C PRO A 185 29.88 -31.05 -7.15
N THR A 186 30.45 -32.08 -6.50
CA THR A 186 31.39 -31.93 -5.38
C THR A 186 32.72 -31.47 -5.96
N GLY A 187 32.95 -30.15 -5.94
CA GLY A 187 34.21 -29.53 -6.32
C GLY A 187 35.00 -29.11 -5.09
N VAL A 188 36.11 -29.80 -4.85
CA VAL A 188 37.15 -29.47 -3.86
C VAL A 188 37.69 -28.06 -4.13
N ILE A 189 37.60 -27.16 -3.16
CA ILE A 189 38.24 -25.84 -3.20
C ILE A 189 39.51 -25.94 -2.35
N THR A 190 40.65 -25.72 -2.98
CA THR A 190 41.97 -25.62 -2.38
C THR A 190 42.10 -24.39 -1.48
N GLU A 191 42.94 -24.52 -0.45
CA GLU A 191 43.06 -23.68 0.74
C GLU A 191 43.82 -22.36 0.53
N GLU A 192 43.57 -21.61 -0.56
CA GLU A 192 44.36 -20.39 -0.88
C GLU A 192 43.53 -19.15 -1.27
N ALA A 193 42.30 -19.02 -0.78
CA ALA A 193 41.51 -17.79 -0.94
C ALA A 193 40.78 -17.38 0.35
N ILE A 194 41.49 -17.41 1.49
CA ILE A 194 41.05 -16.78 2.75
C ILE A 194 41.98 -15.59 3.03
N LYS A 195 41.76 -14.47 2.33
CA LYS A 195 42.22 -13.15 2.79
C LYS A 195 41.50 -12.01 2.07
N ALA A 196 40.26 -11.74 2.50
CA ALA A 196 39.63 -10.41 2.58
C ALA A 196 38.10 -10.53 2.55
N SER A 197 37.48 -10.66 3.72
CA SER A 197 36.20 -10.01 4.04
C SER A 197 35.92 -10.29 5.51
N THR A 198 36.58 -9.53 6.37
CA THR A 198 36.35 -9.59 7.82
C THR A 198 35.12 -8.75 8.12
N SER A 199 34.04 -9.42 8.52
CA SER A 199 32.96 -8.84 9.30
C SER A 199 33.50 -8.38 10.65
N GLN A 200 33.43 -7.07 10.94
CA GLN A 200 33.62 -6.54 12.29
C GLN A 200 32.55 -5.48 12.58
N PRO A 201 31.90 -5.50 13.76
CA PRO A 201 31.20 -4.34 14.28
C PRO A 201 32.24 -3.25 14.57
N ALA A 202 31.99 -2.03 14.09
CA ALA A 202 32.90 -0.92 14.30
C ALA A 202 33.14 -0.70 15.81
N SER A 203 34.39 -0.94 16.19
CA SER A 203 35.00 -0.67 17.49
C SER A 203 34.81 0.79 17.91
N LEU A 204 34.59 0.99 19.21
CA LEU A 204 34.82 2.27 19.89
C LEU A 204 36.23 2.77 19.54
N ALA A 205 36.32 3.84 18.77
CA ALA A 205 37.55 4.59 18.56
C ALA A 205 37.38 5.96 19.22
N THR A 206 38.02 6.08 20.39
CA THR A 206 38.59 7.29 20.97
C THR A 206 37.82 8.59 20.74
N ALA A 207 36.88 8.86 21.65
CA ALA A 207 36.46 10.23 21.91
C ALA A 207 37.69 11.05 22.36
N PRO A 208 37.89 12.29 21.90
CA PRO A 208 38.80 13.19 22.58
C PRO A 208 38.25 13.41 24.00
N THR A 209 39.02 13.05 25.01
CA THR A 209 38.80 13.47 26.39
C THR A 209 38.91 14.98 26.46
N PHE A 210 37.79 15.66 26.29
CA PHE A 210 37.66 17.05 26.73
C PHE A 210 37.40 17.05 28.22
N SER A 211 38.32 17.69 28.93
CA SER A 211 38.28 17.93 30.35
C SER A 211 36.95 18.56 30.76
N LYS A 212 36.37 17.98 31.80
CA LYS A 212 35.21 18.41 32.58
C LYS A 212 35.17 19.93 32.84
N VAL A 213 34.45 20.68 32.00
CA VAL A 213 33.85 21.98 32.37
C VAL A 213 32.48 22.09 31.67
N HIS A 214 31.44 22.35 32.46
CA HIS A 214 30.03 22.39 32.09
C HIS A 214 29.70 23.24 30.85
N ARG A 215 28.97 22.67 29.88
CA ARG A 215 27.70 23.24 29.39
C ARG A 215 27.06 22.37 28.31
N GLU A 216 25.85 21.95 28.60
CA GLU A 216 24.78 21.71 27.62
C GLU A 216 24.63 22.93 26.71
N THR A 217 23.98 22.77 25.55
CA THR A 217 23.63 23.83 24.56
C THR A 217 24.54 23.94 23.33
N PHE A 218 24.65 22.94 22.45
CA PHE A 218 25.11 23.22 21.07
C PHE A 218 24.48 22.43 19.90
N TRP A 219 23.42 21.65 20.11
CA TRP A 219 22.70 21.00 18.98
C TRP A 219 21.35 21.65 18.62
N PHE A 220 21.03 22.84 19.16
CA PHE A 220 19.87 23.65 18.75
C PHE A 220 20.24 25.02 18.15
N GLY A 221 21.51 25.44 18.16
CA GLY A 221 21.91 26.79 17.71
C GLY A 221 21.97 26.99 16.19
N GLY A 222 22.06 25.91 15.40
CA GLY A 222 22.25 25.99 13.96
C GLY A 222 20.98 26.29 13.14
N SER A 223 19.79 25.89 13.61
CA SER A 223 18.55 26.06 12.83
C SER A 223 17.84 27.40 13.10
N LEU A 224 18.06 28.04 14.25
CA LEU A 224 17.39 29.31 14.57
C LEU A 224 18.00 30.52 13.83
N ILE A 225 19.30 30.48 13.49
CA ILE A 225 19.97 31.60 12.82
C ILE A 225 19.64 31.64 11.31
N LEU A 226 19.50 30.47 10.65
CA LEU A 226 19.09 30.43 9.24
C LEU A 226 17.60 30.75 9.05
N GLY A 227 16.74 30.35 9.99
CA GLY A 227 15.31 30.67 9.97
C GLY A 227 15.01 32.14 10.29
N GLY A 228 15.74 32.75 11.23
CA GLY A 228 15.58 34.16 11.61
C GLY A 228 15.95 35.15 10.51
N LEU A 229 16.99 34.87 9.71
CA LEU A 229 17.42 35.75 8.61
C LEU A 229 16.46 35.72 7.41
N ALA A 230 15.74 34.62 7.17
CA ALA A 230 14.73 34.55 6.11
C ALA A 230 13.45 35.36 6.44
N ALA A 231 13.08 35.45 7.73
CA ALA A 231 11.90 36.19 8.16
C ALA A 231 12.11 37.73 8.20
N VAL A 232 13.32 38.20 8.49
CA VAL A 232 13.61 39.66 8.51
C VAL A 232 13.78 40.24 7.09
N GLY A 233 14.30 39.45 6.14
CA GLY A 233 14.50 39.89 4.76
C GLY A 233 13.19 40.16 3.99
N THR A 234 12.13 39.40 4.26
CA THR A 234 10.83 39.56 3.58
C THR A 234 10.01 40.75 4.13
N VAL A 235 10.20 41.14 5.38
CA VAL A 235 9.50 42.29 6.00
C VAL A 235 10.12 43.64 5.59
N LEU A 236 11.44 43.71 5.39
CA LEU A 236 12.11 44.96 4.98
C LEU A 236 12.00 45.26 3.48
N PHE A 237 11.85 44.24 2.61
CA PHE A 237 11.64 44.47 1.18
C PHE A 237 10.21 44.85 0.79
N ARG A 238 9.20 44.59 1.65
CA ARG A 238 7.82 45.04 1.42
C ARG A 238 7.58 46.51 1.80
N ARG A 239 8.44 47.12 2.61
CA ARG A 239 8.31 48.55 3.02
C ARG A 239 9.01 49.53 2.09
N ARG A 240 9.88 49.09 1.16
CA ARG A 240 10.64 49.99 0.27
C ARG A 240 9.96 50.30 -1.07
N LYS A 241 8.73 49.86 -1.29
CA LYS A 241 8.00 50.08 -2.55
C LYS A 241 6.81 51.06 -2.45
N ILE A 242 6.70 51.82 -1.35
CA ILE A 242 5.60 52.80 -1.16
C ILE A 242 6.08 54.26 -1.07
N GLU A 243 7.38 54.55 -1.06
CA GLU A 243 7.84 55.95 -1.09
C GLU A 243 8.91 56.14 -2.17
N THR A 244 8.46 56.51 -3.37
CA THR A 244 9.04 57.57 -4.23
C THR A 244 8.24 57.64 -5.53
N GLY A 245 7.63 58.80 -5.80
CA GLY A 245 7.39 59.37 -7.14
C GLY A 245 6.37 58.70 -8.02
#